data_AF-K9GMZ9-F1
#
_entry.id   AF-K9GMZ9-F1
#
_cell.length_a   1.000
_cell.length_b   1.000
_cell.length_c   1.000
_cell.angle_alpha   90.00
_cell.angle_beta   90.00
_cell.angle_gamma   90.00
#
_symmetry.space_group_name_H-M   'P 1'
#
loop_
_entity.id
_entity.type
_entity.pdbx_description
1 polymer ?
#
loop_
_entity_poly.entity_id
_entity_poly.type
_entity_poly.pdbx_seq_one_letter_code
_entity_poly.pdbx_strand_id
1 'polypeptide(L)' 'MAPLVPIFSAESLPDHVNTVRHNFQEKRRKGEPVNLKECPLLEMTQFSCNPPQNGVPEPGIVVCEPIVRLFRQ' A
#
# COMPACT_ATOMS: atom_id res chain seq x y z
N MET A 1 -17.81 12.16 15.44
CA MET A 1 -18.39 10.92 14.88
C MET A 1 -17.65 10.61 13.59
N ALA A 2 -17.23 9.36 13.36
CA ALA A 2 -16.59 8.99 12.10
C ALA A 2 -17.64 8.93 10.98
N PRO A 3 -17.33 9.38 9.76
CA PRO A 3 -18.24 9.27 8.63
C PRO A 3 -18.52 7.79 8.32
N LEU A 4 -19.76 7.48 7.91
CA LEU A 4 -20.13 6.14 7.44
C LEU A 4 -19.37 5.85 6.14
N VAL A 5 -18.41 4.92 6.20
CA VAL A 5 -17.70 4.46 5.01
C VAL A 5 -18.51 3.32 4.39
N PRO A 6 -18.86 3.37 3.09
CA PRO A 6 -19.56 2.27 2.45
C PRO A 6 -18.70 1.01 2.53
N ILE A 7 -19.31 -0.09 2.99
CA ILE A 7 -18.67 -1.40 3.01
C ILE A 7 -18.90 -2.00 1.63
N PHE A 8 -17.84 -2.18 0.87
CA PHE A 8 -17.87 -2.82 -0.44
C PHE A 8 -16.78 -3.90 -0.52
N SER A 9 -16.97 -4.88 -1.40
CA SER A 9 -16.00 -5.96 -1.61
C SER A 9 -14.69 -5.40 -2.16
N ALA A 10 -13.55 -6.01 -1.80
CA ALA A 10 -12.26 -5.64 -2.38
C ALA A 10 -12.27 -5.78 -3.92
N GLU A 11 -13.11 -6.66 -4.47
CA GLU A 11 -13.26 -6.85 -5.91
C GLU A 11 -13.87 -5.63 -6.63
N SER A 12 -14.68 -4.82 -5.95
CA SER A 12 -15.31 -3.61 -6.53
C SER A 12 -14.49 -2.33 -6.30
N LEU A 13 -13.28 -2.43 -5.75
CA LEU A 13 -12.35 -1.30 -5.61
C LEU A 13 -12.10 -0.50 -6.91
N PRO A 14 -12.02 -1.13 -8.11
CA PRO A 14 -11.81 -0.38 -9.36
C PRO A 14 -12.92 0.62 -9.70
N ASP A 15 -14.14 0.36 -9.20
CA ASP A 15 -15.32 1.18 -9.46
C ASP A 15 -15.52 2.24 -8.36
N HIS A 16 -15.03 1.99 -7.14
CA HIS A 16 -15.14 2.90 -6.00
C HIS A 16 -13.88 3.76 -5.79
N VAL A 17 -13.32 4.30 -6.87
CA VAL A 17 -12.17 5.20 -6.82
C VAL A 17 -12.62 6.62 -6.52
N ASN A 18 -11.96 7.28 -5.56
CA ASN A 18 -12.21 8.70 -5.28
C ASN A 18 -11.89 9.57 -6.51
N THR A 19 -12.89 10.32 -6.99
CA THR A 19 -12.75 11.33 -8.03
C THR A 19 -12.70 12.73 -7.42
N VAL A 20 -12.03 13.65 -8.11
CA VAL A 20 -11.94 15.08 -7.78
C VAL A 20 -12.39 15.85 -9.02
N ARG A 21 -13.18 16.91 -8.81
CA ARG A 21 -13.60 17.80 -9.89
C ARG A 21 -12.53 18.89 -10.09
N HIS A 22 -11.94 18.93 -11.28
CA HIS A 22 -10.97 19.95 -11.67
C HIS A 22 -11.32 20.50 -13.05
N ASN A 23 -11.42 21.82 -13.21
CA ASN A 23 -11.83 22.47 -14.47
C ASN A 23 -13.13 21.92 -15.07
N PHE A 24 -14.16 21.73 -14.23
CA PHE A 24 -15.44 21.14 -14.62
C PHE A 24 -15.39 19.70 -15.17
N GLN A 25 -14.23 19.05 -15.13
CA GLN A 25 -14.05 17.65 -15.49
C GLN A 25 -13.85 16.81 -14.23
N GLU A 26 -14.45 15.62 -14.20
CA GLU A 26 -14.14 14.63 -13.17
C GLU A 26 -12.82 13.94 -13.51
N LYS A 27 -11.89 13.94 -12.56
CA LYS A 27 -10.62 13.21 -12.68
C LYS A 27 -10.48 12.26 -11.51
N ARG A 28 -9.94 11.08 -11.77
CA ARG A 28 -9.54 10.15 -10.70
C ARG A 28 -8.42 10.78 -9.89
N ARG A 29 -8.49 10.69 -8.55
CA ARG A 29 -7.47 11.23 -7.65
C ARG A 29 -6.14 10.46 -7.75
N LYS A 30 -6.23 9.14 -7.91
CA LYS A 30 -5.13 8.27 -8.32
C LYS A 30 -5.17 8.20 -9.84
N GLY A 31 -4.02 8.19 -10.52
CA GLY A 31 -3.94 8.21 -11.99
C GLY A 31 -4.68 7.07 -12.68
N GLU A 32 -4.48 6.94 -13.99
CA GLU A 32 -5.10 5.86 -14.77
C GLU A 32 -4.73 4.47 -14.22
N PRO A 33 -5.59 3.46 -14.41
CA PRO A 33 -5.27 2.08 -14.06
C PRO A 33 -3.95 1.66 -14.72
N VAL A 34 -2.99 1.23 -13.91
CA VAL A 34 -1.70 0.75 -14.39
C VAL A 34 -1.73 -0.78 -14.46
N ASN A 35 -1.34 -1.36 -15.59
CA ASN A 35 -1.16 -2.80 -15.70
C ASN A 35 0.14 -3.22 -15.00
N LEU A 36 0.03 -3.63 -13.74
CA LEU A 36 1.19 -4.02 -12.94
C LEU A 36 2.00 -5.17 -13.57
N LYS A 37 1.42 -6.00 -14.45
CA LYS A 37 2.19 -7.09 -15.09
C LYS A 37 3.25 -6.58 -16.08
N GLU A 38 3.01 -5.42 -16.67
CA GLU A 38 3.90 -4.79 -17.66
C GLU A 38 4.97 -3.91 -17.00
N CYS A 39 4.75 -3.50 -15.76
CA CYS A 39 5.71 -2.72 -14.98
C CYS A 39 6.95 -3.54 -14.59
N PRO A 40 8.15 -2.94 -14.57
CA PRO A 40 9.36 -3.61 -14.12
C PRO A 40 9.24 -4.05 -12.65
N LEU A 41 9.77 -5.23 -12.34
CA LEU A 41 9.87 -5.72 -10.97
C LEU A 41 11.13 -5.13 -10.34
N LEU A 42 10.93 -4.30 -9.31
CA LEU A 42 12.00 -3.62 -8.60
C LEU A 42 12.19 -4.21 -7.20
N GLU A 43 13.41 -4.11 -6.70
CA GLU A 43 13.81 -4.58 -5.38
C GLU A 43 14.11 -3.41 -4.45
N MET A 44 13.60 -3.47 -3.22
CA MET A 44 13.92 -2.53 -2.16
C MET A 44 14.29 -3.28 -0.88
N THR A 45 15.53 -3.11 -0.44
CA THR A 45 15.98 -3.60 0.86
C THR A 45 15.57 -2.62 1.95
N GLN A 46 14.78 -3.08 2.91
CA GLN A 46 14.38 -2.34 4.10
C GLN A 46 14.91 -3.04 5.35
N PHE A 47 15.11 -2.32 6.44
CA PHE A 47 15.42 -2.95 7.72
C PHE A 47 14.18 -2.97 8.60
N SER A 48 13.83 -4.14 9.14
CA SER A 48 12.77 -4.29 10.13
C SER A 48 13.40 -4.59 11.48
N CYS A 49 13.17 -3.71 12.44
CA CYS A 49 13.61 -3.91 13.81
C CYS A 49 12.52 -4.63 14.60
N ASN A 50 12.92 -5.68 15.33
CA ASN A 50 12.04 -6.56 16.11
C ASN A 50 10.86 -7.10 15.29
N PRO A 51 11.15 -7.83 14.19
CA PRO A 51 10.10 -8.35 13.32
C PRO A 51 9.18 -9.29 14.12
N PRO A 52 7.85 -9.21 13.95
CA PRO A 52 6.89 -9.93 14.78
C PRO A 52 7.02 -11.46 14.66
N GLN A 53 7.58 -11.96 13.55
CA GLN A 53 7.85 -13.38 13.34
C GLN A 53 8.92 -13.97 14.27
N ASN A 54 9.83 -13.15 14.83
CA ASN A 54 10.91 -13.63 15.70
C ASN A 54 10.54 -13.61 17.20
N GLY A 55 9.27 -13.33 17.51
CA GLY A 55 8.80 -13.19 18.89
C GLY A 55 9.19 -11.86 19.53
N VAL A 56 8.85 -11.70 20.81
CA VAL A 56 9.18 -10.50 21.58
C VAL A 56 10.63 -10.62 22.06
N PRO A 57 11.54 -9.71 21.67
CA PRO A 57 12.93 -9.75 22.15
C PRO A 57 13.02 -9.39 23.63
N GLU A 58 14.14 -9.73 24.25
CA GLU A 58 14.43 -9.31 25.63
C GLU A 58 14.40 -7.78 25.76
N PRO A 59 13.92 -7.24 26.91
CA PRO A 59 13.81 -5.81 27.12
C PRO A 59 15.19 -5.13 26.98
N GLY A 60 15.25 -4.10 26.13
CA GLY A 60 16.48 -3.34 25.87
C GLY A 60 17.28 -3.83 24.66
N ILE A 61 16.88 -4.92 24.01
CA ILE A 61 17.52 -5.42 22.78
C ILE A 61 16.71 -5.00 21.55
N VAL A 62 17.40 -4.44 20.56
CA VAL A 62 16.85 -4.12 19.23
C VAL A 62 17.62 -4.93 18.20
N VAL A 63 16.94 -5.88 17.55
CA VAL A 63 17.52 -6.66 16.46
C VAL A 63 16.87 -6.21 15.16
N CYS A 64 17.67 -5.70 14.22
CA CYS A 64 17.19 -5.28 12.91
C CYS A 64 17.67 -6.24 11.83
N GLU A 65 16.73 -6.71 11.01
CA GLU A 65 17.01 -7.65 9.93
C GLU A 65 16.68 -7.01 8.58
N PRO A 66 17.49 -7.27 7.53
CA PRO A 66 17.17 -6.82 6.19
C PRO A 66 16.00 -7.64 5.62
N ILE A 67 14.97 -6.95 5.16
CA ILE A 67 13.82 -7.49 4.45
C ILE A 67 13.85 -6.96 3.02
N VAL A 68 13.92 -7.88 2.07
CA VAL A 68 13.79 -7.57 0.66
C VAL A 68 12.30 -7.48 0.31
N ARG A 69 11.88 -6.33 -0.21
CA ARG A 69 10.53 -6.11 -0.74
C ARG A 69 10.58 -5.94 -2.24
N LEU A 70 9.83 -6.77 -2.95
CA LEU A 70 9.63 -6.65 -4.38
C LEU A 70 8.39 -5.80 -4.65
N PHE A 71 8.50 -4.84 -5.57
CA PHE A 71 7.39 -3.97 -5.93
C PHE A 71 7.39 -3.66 -7.42
N ARG A 72 6.25 -3.15 -7.90
CA ARG A 72 6.05 -2.72 -9.27
C ARG A 72 5.50 -1.30 -9.27
N GLN A 73 5.97 -0.46 -10.19
CA GLN A 73 5.62 0.95 -10.30
C GLN A 73 5.16 1.30 -11.70
#